data_AF-A0A7X5IFC8-F1
#
_entry.id   AF-A0A7X5IFC8-F1
#
_cell.length_a   1.000
_cell.length_b   1.000
_cell.length_c   1.000
_cell.angle_alpha   90.00
_cell.angle_beta   90.00
_cell.angle_gamma   90.00
#
_symmetry.space_group_name_H-M   'P 1'
#
loop_
_entity.id
_entity.type
_entity.pdbx_description
1 polymer ?
#
loop_
_entity_poly.entity_id
_entity_poly.type
_entity_poly.pdbx_seq_one_letter_code
_entity_poly.pdbx_strand_id
1 'polypeptide(L)'
;MGNRGQADAAENHALRGIVFAALGGICWGFSGNCAQLLTAGMGVPVMWITPFRLTAAAVIFLLVCVVREPRNLLAALRDSRSLLYIAGFALLGVLLTQVSYLSAIAYTNAGTGTVLERTGLVLIMGYVCLRTRRLPHPREAAGLVLAIGGTVIIATQGDLTGLSIAPMGLIWGLVSAVALAFYTLMPGKPLAKWGSFIVTGIAMALGGSVSMVAVQPWNLNVTVTPEVVGIMALMVLVGTFAAYLFYLQGIADAGPVRAGLVGCVEPVSATIISAVWLGTTVSVMDIIGCAMIVAMVFLVTEREDGAGREATPYDGARGPMSLFQGRASELGYYAARQATRDDVPRLKELLADGRHAMAALGVKEGAKRYPSSRRLLRAVEAGGVYVVVSNPGWLGVDGDEAPAEPSGESRIIAMFDVDVTGDPAYERGRGLTWITEGDGNYGALHWVNVAPSARRCGVGAYILGTAQRIARDAGCHNLCCDVYEANAPMRDLLVREGWTVAGTIALRDWHGHESHRLIYEKLYW
;
A
#
# COMPACT_ATOMS: atom_id res chain seq x y z
N MET A 1 24.54 -5.63 19.44
CA MET A 1 23.95 -6.58 18.47
C MET A 1 22.57 -6.15 17.93
N GLY A 2 21.88 -5.14 18.50
CA GLY A 2 20.54 -4.72 18.03
C GLY A 2 20.47 -3.99 16.68
N ASN A 3 21.55 -3.32 16.23
CA ASN A 3 21.53 -2.51 15.00
C ASN A 3 21.64 -3.33 13.69
N ARG A 4 22.07 -4.60 13.77
CA ARG A 4 22.11 -5.51 12.61
C ARG A 4 20.71 -6.09 12.31
N GLY A 5 19.97 -6.50 13.34
CA GLY A 5 18.65 -7.10 13.16
C GLY A 5 17.57 -6.17 12.59
N GLN A 6 17.63 -4.85 12.87
CA GLN A 6 16.71 -3.86 12.26
C GLN A 6 17.06 -3.57 10.79
N ALA A 7 18.36 -3.58 10.43
CA ALA A 7 18.79 -3.47 9.05
C ALA A 7 18.38 -4.72 8.24
N ASP A 8 18.61 -5.91 8.80
CA ASP A 8 18.25 -7.20 8.18
C ASP A 8 16.73 -7.34 7.98
N ALA A 9 15.91 -6.84 8.92
CA ALA A 9 14.45 -6.87 8.79
C ALA A 9 13.93 -5.92 7.70
N ALA A 10 14.42 -4.67 7.65
CA ALA A 10 14.07 -3.71 6.60
C ALA A 10 14.56 -4.17 5.21
N GLU A 11 15.71 -4.83 5.16
CA GLU A 11 16.26 -5.47 3.96
C GLU A 11 15.35 -6.60 3.45
N ASN A 12 14.85 -7.45 4.35
CA ASN A 12 13.91 -8.52 4.01
C ASN A 12 12.58 -7.99 3.46
N HIS A 13 12.07 -6.84 3.96
CA HIS A 13 10.83 -6.23 3.45
C HIS A 13 10.99 -5.64 2.05
N ALA A 14 12.05 -4.88 1.81
CA ALA A 14 12.31 -4.29 0.50
C ALA A 14 12.58 -5.38 -0.55
N LEU A 15 13.42 -6.37 -0.22
CA LEU A 15 13.70 -7.52 -1.09
C LEU A 15 12.44 -8.31 -1.42
N ARG A 16 11.58 -8.55 -0.43
CA ARG A 16 10.28 -9.20 -0.65
C ARG A 16 9.39 -8.41 -1.60
N GLY A 17 9.35 -7.08 -1.47
CA GLY A 17 8.61 -6.23 -2.40
C GLY A 17 9.14 -6.27 -3.82
N ILE A 18 10.46 -6.31 -3.99
CA ILE A 18 11.11 -6.50 -5.29
C ILE A 18 10.73 -7.85 -5.89
N VAL A 19 10.80 -8.94 -5.11
CA VAL A 19 10.44 -10.28 -5.59
C VAL A 19 8.98 -10.33 -6.03
N PHE A 20 8.06 -9.78 -5.25
CA PHE A 20 6.64 -9.73 -5.63
C PHE A 20 6.37 -8.83 -6.83
N ALA A 21 7.04 -7.68 -6.95
CA ALA A 21 6.95 -6.84 -8.15
C ALA A 21 7.44 -7.59 -9.40
N ALA A 22 8.55 -8.33 -9.28
CA ALA A 22 9.09 -9.14 -10.37
C ALA A 22 8.14 -10.29 -10.76
N LEU A 23 7.58 -11.01 -9.78
CA LEU A 23 6.57 -12.04 -10.02
C LEU A 23 5.33 -11.48 -10.71
N GLY A 24 4.87 -10.29 -10.31
CA GLY A 24 3.79 -9.58 -10.97
C GLY A 24 4.13 -9.26 -12.44
N GLY A 25 5.32 -8.72 -12.69
CA GLY A 25 5.83 -8.45 -14.03
C GLY A 25 5.91 -9.72 -14.90
N ILE A 26 6.37 -10.84 -14.34
CA ILE A 26 6.42 -12.14 -15.03
C ILE A 26 5.03 -12.62 -15.43
N CYS A 27 4.05 -12.50 -14.53
CA CYS A 27 2.67 -12.86 -14.82
C CYS A 27 2.05 -11.97 -15.92
N TRP A 28 2.41 -10.68 -15.97
CA TRP A 28 1.99 -9.80 -17.05
C TRP A 28 2.66 -10.13 -18.38
N GLY A 29 3.95 -10.51 -18.40
CA GLY A 29 4.62 -10.93 -19.63
C GLY A 29 4.00 -12.20 -20.20
N PHE A 30 3.61 -13.14 -19.33
CA PHE A 30 2.77 -14.28 -19.73
C PHE A 30 1.43 -13.84 -20.33
N SER A 31 0.74 -12.88 -19.68
CA SER A 31 -0.52 -12.33 -20.19
C SER A 31 -0.39 -11.65 -21.56
N GLY A 32 0.75 -10.98 -21.82
CA GLY A 32 1.03 -10.34 -23.10
C GLY A 32 1.14 -11.36 -24.24
N ASN A 33 1.79 -12.50 -23.99
CA ASN A 33 1.85 -13.59 -24.96
C ASN A 33 0.48 -14.24 -25.20
N CYS A 34 -0.32 -14.44 -24.14
CA CYS A 34 -1.72 -14.87 -24.31
C CYS A 34 -2.53 -13.89 -25.16
N ALA A 35 -2.36 -12.58 -24.93
CA ALA A 35 -3.02 -11.53 -25.70
C ALA A 35 -2.62 -11.56 -27.18
N GLN A 36 -1.33 -11.74 -27.47
CA GLN A 36 -0.84 -11.82 -28.84
C GLN A 36 -1.35 -13.09 -29.55
N LEU A 37 -1.38 -14.23 -28.86
CA LEU A 37 -1.90 -15.48 -29.41
C LEU A 37 -3.41 -15.39 -29.70
N LEU A 38 -4.19 -14.79 -28.79
CA LEU A 38 -5.63 -14.55 -29.00
C LEU A 38 -5.91 -13.60 -30.16
N THR A 39 -5.19 -12.48 -30.24
CA THR A 39 -5.45 -11.44 -31.25
C THR A 39 -4.86 -11.82 -32.61
N ALA A 40 -3.54 -11.97 -32.71
CA ALA A 40 -2.86 -12.23 -33.98
C ALA A 40 -2.95 -13.70 -34.43
N GLY A 41 -2.95 -14.65 -33.49
CA GLY A 41 -2.98 -16.09 -33.81
C GLY A 41 -4.38 -16.63 -34.09
N MET A 42 -5.36 -16.24 -33.28
CA MET A 42 -6.74 -16.76 -33.35
C MET A 42 -7.78 -15.75 -33.88
N GLY A 43 -7.37 -14.51 -34.18
CA GLY A 43 -8.27 -13.49 -34.71
C GLY A 43 -9.33 -13.01 -33.72
N VAL A 44 -9.15 -13.24 -32.42
CA VAL A 44 -10.11 -12.82 -31.39
C VAL A 44 -9.98 -11.31 -31.17
N PRO A 45 -11.05 -10.53 -31.36
CA PRO A 45 -10.97 -9.08 -31.25
C PRO A 45 -10.75 -8.63 -29.80
N VAL A 46 -9.93 -7.60 -29.60
CA VAL A 46 -9.61 -6.99 -28.29
C VAL A 46 -10.88 -6.58 -27.52
N MET A 47 -11.87 -6.11 -28.26
CA MET A 47 -13.17 -5.69 -27.74
C MET A 47 -13.99 -6.86 -27.20
N TRP A 48 -13.71 -8.10 -27.62
CA TRP A 48 -14.29 -9.30 -27.01
C TRP A 48 -13.49 -9.75 -25.78
N ILE A 49 -12.15 -9.73 -25.86
CA ILE A 49 -11.26 -10.16 -24.77
C ILE A 49 -11.45 -9.31 -23.51
N THR A 50 -11.48 -7.98 -23.67
CA THR A 50 -11.42 -7.04 -22.53
C THR A 50 -12.61 -7.15 -21.59
N PRO A 51 -13.88 -7.11 -22.05
CA PRO A 51 -15.04 -7.21 -21.17
C PRO A 51 -15.11 -8.53 -20.42
N PHE A 52 -14.85 -9.66 -21.10
CA PHE A 52 -14.85 -10.96 -20.45
C PHE A 52 -13.73 -11.09 -19.41
N ARG A 53 -12.51 -10.65 -19.74
CA ARG A 53 -11.38 -10.68 -18.82
C ARG A 53 -11.63 -9.85 -17.56
N LEU A 54 -12.10 -8.61 -17.72
CA LEU A 54 -12.38 -7.71 -16.59
C LEU A 54 -13.52 -8.23 -15.72
N THR A 55 -14.59 -8.71 -16.34
CA THR A 55 -15.75 -9.24 -15.60
C THR A 55 -15.40 -10.51 -14.84
N ALA A 56 -14.66 -11.44 -15.46
CA ALA A 56 -14.21 -12.66 -14.81
C ALA A 56 -13.24 -12.37 -13.64
N ALA A 57 -12.28 -11.45 -13.84
CA ALA A 57 -11.38 -11.03 -12.77
C ALA A 57 -12.14 -10.34 -11.63
N ALA A 58 -13.11 -9.49 -11.94
CA ALA A 58 -13.97 -8.83 -10.95
C ALA A 58 -14.71 -9.85 -10.08
N VAL A 59 -15.28 -10.90 -10.69
CA VAL A 59 -15.94 -11.98 -9.95
C VAL A 59 -14.96 -12.61 -8.95
N ILE A 60 -13.75 -12.95 -9.38
CA ILE A 60 -12.75 -13.58 -8.49
C ILE A 60 -12.38 -12.63 -7.33
N PHE A 61 -12.03 -11.38 -7.63
CA PHE A 61 -11.65 -10.40 -6.60
C PHE A 61 -12.79 -10.13 -5.60
N LEU A 62 -14.01 -9.94 -6.09
CA LEU A 62 -15.16 -9.67 -5.24
C LEU A 62 -15.57 -10.90 -4.42
N LEU A 63 -15.47 -12.11 -4.97
CA LEU A 63 -15.76 -13.34 -4.23
C LEU A 63 -14.77 -13.52 -3.07
N VAL A 64 -13.48 -13.24 -3.29
CA VAL A 64 -12.49 -13.18 -2.20
C VAL A 64 -12.86 -12.13 -1.16
N CYS A 65 -13.30 -10.94 -1.57
CA CYS A 65 -13.71 -9.87 -0.65
C CYS A 65 -14.95 -10.24 0.18
N VAL A 66 -15.95 -10.88 -0.44
CA VAL A 66 -17.18 -11.33 0.22
C VAL A 66 -16.87 -12.40 1.27
N VAL A 67 -15.94 -13.32 0.97
CA VAL A 67 -15.57 -14.40 1.89
C VAL A 67 -14.68 -13.89 3.03
N ARG A 68 -13.71 -13.02 2.75
CA ARG A 68 -12.73 -12.58 3.76
C ARG A 68 -13.16 -11.36 4.58
N GLU A 69 -13.75 -10.35 3.95
CA GLU A 69 -14.01 -9.05 4.59
C GLU A 69 -15.35 -8.42 4.14
N PRO A 70 -16.50 -9.13 4.26
CA PRO A 70 -17.78 -8.67 3.72
C PRO A 70 -18.23 -7.32 4.29
N ARG A 71 -17.90 -7.03 5.55
CA ARG A 71 -18.22 -5.76 6.21
C ARG A 71 -17.47 -4.58 5.60
N ASN A 72 -16.19 -4.77 5.25
CA ASN A 72 -15.37 -3.72 4.63
C ASN A 72 -15.81 -3.46 3.20
N LEU A 73 -16.14 -4.52 2.45
CA LEU A 73 -16.71 -4.39 1.10
C LEU A 73 -18.02 -3.60 1.12
N LEU A 74 -18.95 -3.94 2.02
CA LEU A 74 -20.21 -3.21 2.15
C LEU A 74 -20.01 -1.76 2.60
N ALA A 75 -19.05 -1.50 3.46
CA ALA A 75 -18.70 -0.14 3.87
C ALA A 75 -18.10 0.67 2.72
N ALA A 76 -17.25 0.06 1.88
CA ALA A 76 -16.71 0.70 0.69
C ALA A 76 -17.81 1.06 -0.32
N LEU A 77 -18.78 0.17 -0.52
CA LEU A 77 -19.95 0.42 -1.39
C LEU A 77 -20.89 1.53 -0.88
N ARG A 78 -20.82 1.87 0.42
CA ARG A 78 -21.59 2.97 1.00
C ARG A 78 -20.85 4.31 0.98
N ASP A 79 -19.56 4.30 0.68
CA ASP A 79 -18.75 5.52 0.62
C ASP A 79 -18.75 6.09 -0.80
N SER A 80 -19.76 6.91 -1.10
CA SER A 80 -19.95 7.52 -2.42
C SER A 80 -18.73 8.32 -2.90
N ARG A 81 -17.97 8.93 -1.98
CA ARG A 81 -16.75 9.67 -2.35
C ARG A 81 -15.69 8.70 -2.85
N SER A 82 -15.39 7.65 -2.08
CA SER A 82 -14.44 6.61 -2.52
C SER A 82 -14.91 5.96 -3.82
N LEU A 83 -16.19 5.66 -3.97
CA LEU A 83 -16.74 5.09 -5.19
C LEU A 83 -16.55 5.98 -6.41
N LEU A 84 -16.69 7.31 -6.27
CA LEU A 84 -16.44 8.23 -7.38
C LEU A 84 -14.97 8.21 -7.82
N TYR A 85 -14.03 8.20 -6.87
CA TYR A 85 -12.61 8.05 -7.18
C TYR A 85 -12.29 6.69 -7.80
N ILE A 86 -12.87 5.61 -7.26
CA ILE A 86 -12.74 4.26 -7.82
C ILE A 86 -13.33 4.20 -9.22
N ALA A 87 -14.42 4.93 -9.49
CA ALA A 87 -15.02 4.98 -10.82
C ALA A 87 -14.11 5.67 -11.84
N GLY A 88 -13.48 6.79 -11.47
CA GLY A 88 -12.45 7.42 -12.29
C GLY A 88 -11.28 6.47 -12.56
N PHE A 89 -10.79 5.78 -11.53
CA PHE A 89 -9.73 4.79 -11.66
C PHE A 89 -10.14 3.58 -12.53
N ALA A 90 -11.37 3.11 -12.41
CA ALA A 90 -11.91 2.01 -13.20
C ALA A 90 -11.93 2.33 -14.70
N LEU A 91 -12.28 3.56 -15.07
CA LEU A 91 -12.40 3.98 -16.45
C LEU A 91 -11.04 4.40 -17.04
N LEU A 92 -10.33 5.30 -16.37
CA LEU A 92 -9.09 5.90 -16.88
C LEU A 92 -7.85 5.07 -16.59
N GLY A 93 -7.84 4.32 -15.49
CA GLY A 93 -6.73 3.47 -15.09
C GLY A 93 -6.91 2.03 -15.53
N VAL A 94 -8.02 1.38 -15.16
CA VAL A 94 -8.18 -0.06 -15.44
C VAL A 94 -8.64 -0.31 -16.88
N LEU A 95 -9.81 0.20 -17.26
CA LEU A 95 -10.40 -0.10 -18.56
C LEU A 95 -9.58 0.50 -19.71
N LEU A 96 -9.20 1.77 -19.61
CA LEU A 96 -8.42 2.44 -20.65
C LEU A 96 -7.06 1.76 -20.87
N THR A 97 -6.31 1.43 -19.81
CA THR A 97 -5.05 0.68 -19.95
C THR A 97 -5.30 -0.66 -20.62
N GLN A 98 -6.33 -1.39 -20.20
CA GLN A 98 -6.60 -2.72 -20.74
C GLN A 98 -6.97 -2.71 -22.22
N VAL A 99 -7.81 -1.76 -22.67
CA VAL A 99 -8.17 -1.61 -24.08
C VAL A 99 -6.98 -1.11 -24.90
N SER A 100 -6.30 -0.07 -24.42
CA SER A 100 -5.21 0.57 -25.16
C SER A 100 -3.99 -0.34 -25.28
N TYR A 101 -3.59 -1.02 -24.21
CA TYR A 101 -2.48 -1.98 -24.23
C TYR A 101 -2.75 -3.14 -25.19
N LEU A 102 -3.91 -3.81 -25.06
CA LEU A 102 -4.26 -4.92 -25.95
C LEU A 102 -4.41 -4.47 -27.41
N SER A 103 -4.92 -3.27 -27.65
CA SER A 103 -4.99 -2.71 -29.00
C SER A 103 -3.61 -2.41 -29.57
N ALA A 104 -2.70 -1.87 -28.75
CA ALA A 104 -1.31 -1.66 -29.15
C ALA A 104 -0.66 -2.99 -29.54
N ILE A 105 -0.84 -4.05 -28.75
CA ILE A 105 -0.36 -5.40 -29.08
C ILE A 105 -0.97 -5.91 -30.38
N ALA A 106 -2.29 -5.75 -30.58
CA ALA A 106 -2.98 -6.24 -31.77
C ALA A 106 -2.52 -5.56 -33.08
N TYR A 107 -2.16 -4.28 -33.02
CA TYR A 107 -1.60 -3.53 -34.17
C TYR A 107 -0.08 -3.66 -34.31
N THR A 108 0.61 -4.20 -33.30
CA THR A 108 2.06 -4.34 -33.27
C THR A 108 2.45 -5.76 -32.85
N ASN A 109 2.96 -5.95 -31.65
CA ASN A 109 3.24 -7.22 -30.98
C ASN A 109 3.37 -6.96 -29.47
N ALA A 110 3.47 -8.03 -28.67
CA ALA A 110 3.58 -7.91 -27.22
C ALA A 110 4.77 -7.04 -26.79
N GLY A 111 5.95 -7.26 -27.37
CA GLY A 111 7.16 -6.51 -27.04
C GLY A 111 7.03 -5.01 -27.30
N THR A 112 6.68 -4.61 -28.54
CA THR A 112 6.51 -3.21 -28.93
C THR A 112 5.40 -2.51 -28.14
N GLY A 113 4.27 -3.19 -27.89
CA GLY A 113 3.19 -2.68 -27.06
C GLY A 113 3.67 -2.33 -25.65
N THR A 114 4.46 -3.22 -25.02
CA THR A 114 5.03 -2.97 -23.71
C THR A 114 5.99 -1.78 -23.72
N VAL A 115 6.87 -1.62 -24.73
CA VAL A 115 7.77 -0.46 -24.80
C VAL A 115 7.00 0.84 -24.78
N LEU A 116 5.98 0.94 -25.64
CA LEU A 116 5.17 2.14 -25.76
C LEU A 116 4.47 2.44 -24.44
N GLU A 117 3.89 1.45 -23.79
CA GLU A 117 3.28 1.61 -22.46
C GLU A 117 4.31 2.03 -21.39
N ARG A 118 5.53 1.49 -21.42
CA ARG A 118 6.60 1.78 -20.44
C ARG A 118 7.13 3.21 -20.54
N THR A 119 6.88 3.92 -21.63
CA THR A 119 7.10 5.38 -21.67
C THR A 119 6.26 6.12 -20.61
N GLY A 120 5.17 5.52 -20.12
CA GLY A 120 4.38 6.02 -19.00
C GLY A 120 5.16 6.15 -17.70
N LEU A 121 6.26 5.39 -17.51
CA LEU A 121 7.15 5.56 -16.35
C LEU A 121 7.81 6.95 -16.31
N VAL A 122 8.07 7.55 -17.48
CA VAL A 122 8.57 8.93 -17.58
C VAL A 122 7.53 9.91 -17.04
N LEU A 123 6.26 9.71 -17.42
CA LEU A 123 5.14 10.54 -16.95
C LEU A 123 4.95 10.41 -15.44
N ILE A 124 5.01 9.18 -14.92
CA ILE A 124 4.91 8.88 -13.48
C ILE A 124 6.05 9.57 -12.73
N MET A 125 7.30 9.39 -13.18
CA MET A 125 8.47 10.01 -12.57
C MET A 125 8.36 11.54 -12.59
N GLY A 126 8.03 12.14 -13.74
CA GLY A 126 7.85 13.58 -13.89
C GLY A 126 6.78 14.13 -12.96
N TYR A 127 5.62 13.46 -12.87
CA TYR A 127 4.55 13.83 -11.95
C TYR A 127 4.99 13.75 -10.49
N VAL A 128 5.66 12.67 -10.08
CA VAL A 128 6.13 12.49 -8.70
C VAL A 128 7.16 13.56 -8.34
N CYS A 129 8.15 13.80 -9.20
CA CYS A 129 9.17 14.84 -9.01
C CYS A 129 8.53 16.23 -8.89
N LEU A 130 7.56 16.56 -9.75
CA LEU A 130 6.84 17.82 -9.71
C LEU A 130 6.02 17.99 -8.42
N ARG A 131 5.27 16.96 -8.01
CA ARG A 131 4.45 16.98 -6.80
C ARG A 131 5.27 17.06 -5.52
N THR A 132 6.40 16.35 -5.48
CA THR A 132 7.31 16.33 -4.32
C THR A 132 8.34 17.45 -4.34
N ARG A 133 8.33 18.31 -5.38
CA ARG A 133 9.28 19.40 -5.60
C ARG A 133 10.74 18.97 -5.44
N ARG A 134 11.06 17.77 -5.92
CA ARG A 134 12.40 17.17 -5.90
C ARG A 134 12.83 16.82 -7.32
N LEU A 135 14.14 16.81 -7.56
CA LEU A 135 14.71 16.24 -8.77
C LEU A 135 14.77 14.70 -8.68
N PRO A 136 14.68 13.97 -9.80
CA PRO A 136 14.81 12.51 -9.79
C PRO A 136 16.19 12.12 -9.27
N HIS A 137 16.25 11.07 -8.43
CA HIS A 137 17.53 10.60 -7.92
C HIS A 137 18.40 10.08 -9.09
N PRO A 138 19.73 10.27 -9.09
CA PRO A 138 20.59 9.78 -10.18
C PRO A 138 20.39 8.29 -10.50
N ARG A 139 20.16 7.46 -9.48
CA ARG A 139 19.85 6.02 -9.64
C ARG A 139 18.46 5.77 -10.24
N GLU A 140 17.44 6.55 -9.87
CA GLU A 140 16.09 6.46 -10.46
C GLU A 140 16.12 6.85 -11.95
N ALA A 141 16.85 7.92 -12.28
CA ALA A 141 17.05 8.37 -13.66
C ALA A 141 17.83 7.35 -14.49
N ALA A 142 18.95 6.83 -13.97
CA ALA A 142 19.74 5.79 -14.64
C ALA A 142 18.94 4.49 -14.82
N GLY A 143 18.17 4.08 -13.80
CA GLY A 143 17.27 2.94 -13.89
C GLY A 143 16.18 3.13 -14.95
N LEU A 144 15.58 4.31 -15.03
CA LEU A 144 14.60 4.64 -16.07
C LEU A 144 15.19 4.56 -17.48
N VAL A 145 16.42 5.06 -17.68
CA VAL A 145 17.13 4.98 -18.96
C VAL A 145 17.41 3.52 -19.34
N LEU A 146 17.89 2.70 -18.40
CA LEU A 146 18.15 1.28 -18.63
C LEU A 146 16.86 0.50 -18.92
N ALA A 147 15.77 0.79 -18.21
CA ALA A 147 14.48 0.16 -18.43
C ALA A 147 13.94 0.49 -19.83
N ILE A 148 13.82 1.78 -20.17
CA ILE A 148 13.32 2.20 -21.48
C ILE A 148 14.26 1.70 -22.58
N GLY A 149 15.57 1.89 -22.44
CA GLY A 149 16.56 1.42 -23.41
C GLY A 149 16.49 -0.08 -23.66
N GLY A 150 16.44 -0.90 -22.60
CA GLY A 150 16.33 -2.35 -22.72
C GLY A 150 15.03 -2.79 -23.41
N THR A 151 13.90 -2.16 -23.06
CA THR A 151 12.62 -2.44 -23.72
C THR A 151 12.63 -2.05 -25.21
N VAL A 152 13.19 -0.88 -25.55
CA VAL A 152 13.32 -0.43 -26.95
C VAL A 152 14.16 -1.41 -27.77
N ILE A 153 15.30 -1.88 -27.25
CA ILE A 153 16.16 -2.83 -27.96
C ILE A 153 15.44 -4.16 -28.22
N ILE A 154 14.70 -4.69 -27.23
CA ILE A 154 13.90 -5.91 -27.40
C ILE A 154 12.84 -5.71 -28.48
N ALA A 155 12.16 -4.56 -28.51
CA ALA A 155 11.10 -4.34 -29.49
C ALA A 155 11.60 -4.01 -30.90
N THR A 156 12.75 -3.35 -31.02
CA THR A 156 13.29 -2.94 -32.33
C THR A 156 14.23 -3.96 -32.93
N GLN A 157 14.66 -4.96 -32.15
CA GLN A 157 15.67 -5.94 -32.58
C GLN A 157 16.94 -5.26 -33.12
N GLY A 158 17.26 -4.07 -32.63
CA GLY A 158 18.42 -3.27 -33.06
C GLY A 158 18.23 -2.47 -34.35
N ASP A 159 17.09 -2.60 -35.05
CA ASP A 159 16.78 -1.82 -36.25
C ASP A 159 15.69 -0.78 -35.98
N LEU A 160 16.12 0.46 -35.73
CA LEU A 160 15.22 1.61 -35.55
C LEU A 160 14.59 2.08 -36.87
N THR A 161 15.16 1.69 -38.01
CA THR A 161 14.67 2.08 -39.36
C THR A 161 13.65 1.10 -39.93
N GLY A 162 13.66 -0.15 -39.46
CA GLY A 162 12.69 -1.20 -39.78
C GLY A 162 11.39 -1.15 -38.97
N LEU A 163 11.22 -0.17 -38.07
CA LEU A 163 10.03 0.00 -37.23
C LEU A 163 8.83 0.49 -38.06
N SER A 164 8.28 -0.38 -38.90
CA SER A 164 6.99 -0.17 -39.57
C SER A 164 5.86 -0.40 -38.55
N ILE A 165 5.75 0.50 -37.57
CA ILE A 165 4.64 0.48 -36.62
C ILE A 165 3.42 1.05 -37.32
N ALA A 166 2.32 0.30 -37.34
CA ALA A 166 1.04 0.84 -37.77
C ALA A 166 0.73 2.11 -36.94
N PRO A 167 0.39 3.26 -37.56
CA PRO A 167 0.14 4.51 -36.83
C PRO A 167 -0.87 4.34 -35.67
N MET A 168 -1.83 3.44 -35.86
CA MET A 168 -2.82 3.07 -34.84
C MET A 168 -2.21 2.39 -33.62
N GLY A 169 -1.20 1.53 -33.81
CA GLY A 169 -0.46 0.89 -32.73
C GLY A 169 0.33 1.89 -31.90
N LEU A 170 0.95 2.89 -32.55
CA LEU A 170 1.64 3.98 -31.85
C LEU A 170 0.67 4.82 -31.01
N ILE A 171 -0.48 5.20 -31.57
CA ILE A 171 -1.51 5.98 -30.87
C ILE A 171 -1.98 5.20 -29.63
N TRP A 172 -2.35 3.92 -29.80
CA TRP A 172 -2.81 3.10 -28.69
C TRP A 172 -1.74 2.87 -27.63
N GLY A 173 -0.47 2.71 -28.03
CA GLY A 173 0.63 2.59 -27.09
C GLY A 173 0.87 3.86 -26.26
N LEU A 174 0.80 5.04 -26.87
CA LEU A 174 0.90 6.32 -26.15
C LEU A 174 -0.31 6.56 -25.23
N VAL A 175 -1.52 6.20 -25.67
CA VAL A 175 -2.70 6.20 -24.80
C VAL A 175 -2.49 5.27 -23.62
N SER A 176 -1.91 4.08 -23.85
CA SER A 176 -1.57 3.12 -22.78
C SER A 176 -0.56 3.69 -21.80
N ALA A 177 0.44 4.44 -22.26
CA ALA A 177 1.41 5.12 -21.38
C ALA A 177 0.75 6.12 -20.43
N VAL A 178 -0.19 6.91 -20.94
CA VAL A 178 -0.97 7.86 -20.13
C VAL A 178 -1.91 7.12 -19.19
N ALA A 179 -2.57 6.07 -19.67
CA ALA A 179 -3.46 5.24 -18.88
C ALA A 179 -2.70 4.53 -17.74
N LEU A 180 -1.48 4.06 -17.99
CA LEU A 180 -0.57 3.50 -16.97
C LEU A 180 -0.27 4.52 -15.86
N ALA A 181 -0.11 5.80 -16.20
CA ALA A 181 0.09 6.85 -15.21
C ALA A 181 -1.17 7.02 -14.33
N PHE A 182 -2.36 7.07 -14.92
CA PHE A 182 -3.61 7.08 -14.15
C PHE A 182 -3.77 5.82 -13.29
N TYR A 183 -3.50 4.66 -13.87
CA TYR A 183 -3.56 3.37 -13.20
C TYR A 183 -2.66 3.32 -11.96
N THR A 184 -1.45 3.90 -12.05
CA THR A 184 -0.47 3.89 -10.96
C THR A 184 -0.75 4.96 -9.90
N LEU A 185 -1.14 6.17 -10.32
CA LEU A 185 -1.19 7.35 -9.44
C LEU A 185 -2.58 7.60 -8.84
N MET A 186 -3.66 7.35 -9.58
CA MET A 186 -5.03 7.70 -9.16
C MET A 186 -5.57 6.89 -7.96
N PRO A 187 -5.32 5.57 -7.82
CA PRO A 187 -6.01 4.77 -6.82
C PRO A 187 -5.43 4.94 -5.40
N GLY A 188 -4.42 5.79 -5.18
CA GLY A 188 -3.72 5.93 -3.90
C GLY A 188 -4.63 6.14 -2.68
N LYS A 189 -5.61 7.05 -2.77
CA LYS A 189 -6.55 7.33 -1.66
C LYS A 189 -7.50 6.14 -1.37
N PRO A 190 -8.25 5.60 -2.36
CA PRO A 190 -9.08 4.42 -2.11
C PRO A 190 -8.29 3.20 -1.64
N LEU A 191 -7.10 2.96 -2.21
CA LEU A 191 -6.24 1.83 -1.83
C LEU A 191 -5.82 1.92 -0.37
N ALA A 192 -5.42 3.11 0.09
CA ALA A 192 -5.06 3.32 1.49
C ALA A 192 -6.24 3.06 2.44
N LYS A 193 -7.47 3.41 2.03
CA LYS A 193 -8.65 3.30 2.88
C LYS A 193 -9.27 1.90 2.91
N TRP A 194 -9.36 1.24 1.75
CA TRP A 194 -10.15 0.01 1.58
C TRP A 194 -9.31 -1.21 1.17
N GLY A 195 -8.02 -1.04 0.90
CA GLY A 195 -7.14 -2.11 0.46
C GLY A 195 -7.24 -2.42 -1.04
N SER A 196 -6.24 -3.15 -1.54
CA SER A 196 -6.10 -3.49 -2.95
C SER A 196 -7.23 -4.36 -3.50
N PHE A 197 -7.60 -5.42 -2.79
CA PHE A 197 -8.61 -6.37 -3.27
C PHE A 197 -9.97 -5.72 -3.50
N ILE A 198 -10.44 -4.90 -2.55
CA ILE A 198 -11.75 -4.24 -2.65
C ILE A 198 -11.74 -3.21 -3.77
N VAL A 199 -10.72 -2.34 -3.83
CA VAL A 199 -10.62 -1.28 -4.83
C VAL A 199 -10.48 -1.85 -6.23
N THR A 200 -9.57 -2.81 -6.44
CA THR A 200 -9.37 -3.47 -7.73
C THR A 200 -10.61 -4.28 -8.13
N GLY A 201 -11.25 -4.99 -7.20
CA GLY A 201 -12.48 -5.74 -7.48
C GLY A 201 -13.63 -4.84 -7.94
N ILE A 202 -13.88 -3.73 -7.23
CA ILE A 202 -14.91 -2.75 -7.63
C ILE A 202 -14.54 -2.07 -8.96
N ALA A 203 -13.27 -1.71 -9.14
CA ALA A 203 -12.81 -1.07 -10.37
C ALA A 203 -12.94 -1.98 -11.60
N MET A 204 -12.53 -3.25 -11.48
CA MET A 204 -12.72 -4.26 -12.52
C MET A 204 -14.20 -4.56 -12.76
N ALA A 205 -15.03 -4.58 -11.72
CA ALA A 205 -16.47 -4.77 -11.87
C ALA A 205 -17.10 -3.62 -12.66
N LEU A 206 -16.75 -2.38 -12.34
CA LEU A 206 -17.27 -1.21 -13.06
C LEU A 206 -16.73 -1.15 -14.49
N GLY A 207 -15.41 -1.29 -14.68
CA GLY A 207 -14.79 -1.29 -16.01
C GLY A 207 -15.30 -2.42 -16.89
N GLY A 208 -15.43 -3.63 -16.31
CA GLY A 208 -16.03 -4.79 -16.94
C GLY A 208 -17.47 -4.53 -17.35
N SER A 209 -18.32 -4.07 -16.43
CA SER A 209 -19.74 -3.77 -16.70
C SER A 209 -19.91 -2.70 -17.78
N VAL A 210 -19.16 -1.59 -17.70
CA VAL A 210 -19.19 -0.51 -18.69
C VAL A 210 -18.78 -1.03 -20.06
N SER A 211 -17.68 -1.80 -20.14
CA SER A 211 -17.22 -2.39 -21.40
C SER A 211 -18.19 -3.43 -21.95
N MET A 212 -18.86 -4.21 -21.09
CA MET A 212 -19.85 -5.20 -21.48
C MET A 212 -21.06 -4.54 -22.14
N VAL A 213 -21.55 -3.44 -21.57
CA VAL A 213 -22.69 -2.67 -22.09
C VAL A 213 -22.31 -1.91 -23.37
N ALA A 214 -21.12 -1.30 -23.40
CA ALA A 214 -20.68 -0.50 -24.54
C ALA A 214 -20.37 -1.36 -25.78
N VAL A 215 -19.75 -2.52 -25.57
CA VAL A 215 -19.27 -3.37 -26.67
C VAL A 215 -20.28 -4.44 -27.06
N GLN A 216 -21.03 -4.96 -26.08
CA GLN A 216 -21.94 -6.09 -26.28
C GLN A 216 -21.24 -7.29 -26.96
N PRO A 217 -20.21 -7.87 -26.33
CA PRO A 217 -19.31 -8.83 -26.98
C PRO A 217 -20.01 -10.11 -27.44
N TRP A 218 -21.22 -10.42 -26.93
CA TRP A 218 -22.07 -11.51 -27.41
C TRP A 218 -22.60 -11.32 -28.84
N ASN A 219 -22.55 -10.10 -29.40
CA ASN A 219 -22.90 -9.82 -30.79
C ASN A 219 -21.70 -9.97 -31.75
N LEU A 220 -20.50 -10.20 -31.23
CA LEU A 220 -19.30 -10.37 -32.05
C LEU A 220 -19.16 -11.83 -32.47
N ASN A 221 -18.92 -12.04 -33.77
CA ASN A 221 -18.71 -13.37 -34.34
C ASN A 221 -17.32 -13.90 -33.97
N VAL A 222 -17.21 -14.50 -32.79
CA VAL A 222 -15.99 -15.15 -32.30
C VAL A 222 -16.24 -16.65 -32.16
N THR A 223 -15.39 -17.45 -32.80
CA THR A 223 -15.42 -18.91 -32.65
C THR A 223 -14.84 -19.30 -31.31
N VAL A 224 -15.70 -19.58 -30.34
CA VAL A 224 -15.28 -19.98 -28.98
C VAL A 224 -14.88 -21.46 -28.99
N THR A 225 -13.59 -21.71 -29.20
CA THR A 225 -13.00 -23.05 -29.08
C THR A 225 -12.55 -23.33 -27.64
N PRO A 226 -12.36 -24.61 -27.24
CA PRO A 226 -11.79 -24.94 -25.93
C PRO A 226 -10.42 -24.30 -25.68
N GLU A 227 -9.64 -24.09 -26.73
CA GLU A 227 -8.34 -23.42 -26.68
C GLU A 227 -8.47 -21.93 -26.34
N VAL A 228 -9.38 -21.20 -27.00
CA VAL A 228 -9.69 -19.79 -26.67
C VAL A 228 -10.10 -19.67 -25.21
N VAL A 229 -10.97 -20.56 -24.73
CA VAL A 229 -11.42 -20.57 -23.33
C VAL A 229 -10.26 -20.86 -22.37
N GLY A 230 -9.40 -21.82 -22.69
CA GLY A 230 -8.22 -22.16 -21.88
C GLY A 230 -7.24 -20.99 -21.76
N ILE A 231 -6.93 -20.32 -22.87
CA ILE A 231 -6.02 -19.17 -22.88
C ILE A 231 -6.65 -17.97 -22.18
N MET A 232 -7.95 -17.73 -22.35
CA MET A 232 -8.67 -16.70 -21.61
C MET A 232 -8.66 -16.97 -20.10
N ALA A 233 -8.84 -18.22 -19.67
CA ALA A 233 -8.77 -18.59 -18.25
C ALA A 233 -7.37 -18.35 -17.68
N LEU A 234 -6.32 -18.73 -18.40
CA LEU A 234 -4.93 -18.46 -18.02
C LEU A 234 -4.64 -16.95 -17.94
N MET A 235 -5.13 -16.17 -18.90
CA MET A 235 -5.00 -14.72 -18.92
C MET A 235 -5.73 -14.04 -17.74
N VAL A 236 -6.88 -14.57 -17.32
CA VAL A 236 -7.62 -14.07 -16.14
C VAL A 236 -6.92 -14.48 -14.85
N LEU A 237 -6.56 -15.75 -14.69
CA LEU A 237 -6.02 -16.28 -13.43
C LEU A 237 -4.58 -15.85 -13.18
N VAL A 238 -3.71 -16.04 -14.17
CA VAL A 238 -2.28 -15.71 -14.06
C VAL A 238 -2.08 -14.23 -14.42
N GLY A 239 -2.52 -13.84 -15.61
CA GLY A 239 -2.24 -12.53 -16.19
C GLY A 239 -2.96 -11.36 -15.54
N THR A 240 -4.06 -11.62 -14.81
CA THR A 240 -4.84 -10.56 -14.16
C THR A 240 -4.86 -10.75 -12.65
N PHE A 241 -5.44 -11.85 -12.15
CA PHE A 241 -5.60 -12.03 -10.71
C PHE A 241 -4.26 -12.18 -9.98
N ALA A 242 -3.43 -13.15 -10.37
CA ALA A 242 -2.12 -13.37 -9.73
C ALA A 242 -1.16 -12.20 -9.97
N ALA A 243 -1.12 -11.68 -11.20
CA ALA A 243 -0.27 -10.53 -11.55
C ALA A 243 -0.55 -9.31 -10.67
N TYR A 244 -1.82 -8.92 -10.54
CA TYR A 244 -2.22 -7.78 -9.70
C TYR A 244 -1.93 -8.05 -8.22
N LEU A 245 -2.19 -9.27 -7.77
CA LEU A 245 -1.97 -9.69 -6.39
C LEU A 245 -0.48 -9.60 -6.00
N PHE A 246 0.44 -10.07 -6.85
CA PHE A 246 1.88 -9.91 -6.62
C PHE A 246 2.35 -8.48 -6.82
N TYR A 247 1.92 -7.79 -7.88
CA TYR A 247 2.38 -6.44 -8.17
C TYR A 247 1.94 -5.43 -7.10
N LEU A 248 0.70 -5.52 -6.61
CA LEU A 248 0.22 -4.65 -5.54
C LEU A 248 0.92 -4.94 -4.21
N GLN A 249 1.27 -6.20 -3.93
CA GLN A 249 2.14 -6.55 -2.80
C GLN A 249 3.56 -5.97 -2.99
N GLY A 250 4.07 -5.96 -4.22
CA GLY A 250 5.34 -5.31 -4.56
C GLY A 250 5.33 -3.81 -4.34
N ILE A 251 4.27 -3.11 -4.77
CA ILE A 251 4.06 -1.68 -4.49
C ILE A 251 3.98 -1.43 -2.99
N ALA A 252 3.25 -2.28 -2.26
CA ALA A 252 3.09 -2.20 -0.82
C ALA A 252 4.42 -2.29 -0.06
N ASP A 253 5.27 -3.23 -0.45
CA ASP A 253 6.53 -3.54 0.25
C ASP A 253 7.72 -2.67 -0.23
N ALA A 254 7.79 -2.30 -1.52
CA ALA A 254 8.94 -1.59 -2.11
C ALA A 254 8.65 -0.13 -2.55
N GLY A 255 7.37 0.30 -2.54
CA GLY A 255 6.92 1.57 -3.09
C GLY A 255 6.77 1.54 -4.61
N PRO A 256 5.90 2.37 -5.23
CA PRO A 256 5.52 2.22 -6.63
C PRO A 256 6.57 2.66 -7.65
N VAL A 257 7.54 3.52 -7.29
CA VAL A 257 8.65 3.83 -8.20
C VAL A 257 9.54 2.60 -8.37
N ARG A 258 9.97 1.97 -7.27
CA ARG A 258 10.79 0.75 -7.30
C ARG A 258 10.02 -0.44 -7.88
N ALA A 259 8.79 -0.66 -7.41
CA ALA A 259 7.94 -1.74 -7.93
C ALA A 259 7.61 -1.55 -9.43
N GLY A 260 7.37 -0.31 -9.87
CA GLY A 260 7.14 0.01 -11.29
C GLY A 260 8.37 -0.22 -12.15
N LEU A 261 9.57 0.15 -11.68
CA LEU A 261 10.83 -0.14 -12.33
C LEU A 261 11.10 -1.65 -12.40
N VAL A 262 10.96 -2.38 -11.29
CA VAL A 262 11.11 -3.85 -11.27
C VAL A 262 10.05 -4.53 -12.13
N GLY A 263 8.85 -3.95 -12.24
CA GLY A 263 7.80 -4.42 -13.15
C GLY A 263 8.23 -4.44 -14.62
N CYS A 264 9.31 -3.73 -15.01
CA CYS A 264 9.92 -3.81 -16.34
C CYS A 264 10.59 -5.17 -16.63
N VAL A 265 10.56 -6.13 -15.70
CA VAL A 265 10.87 -7.55 -15.98
C VAL A 265 9.84 -8.19 -16.92
N GLU A 266 8.65 -7.60 -17.06
CA GLU A 266 7.60 -8.06 -17.99
C GLU A 266 8.13 -8.42 -19.39
N PRO A 267 8.76 -7.51 -20.17
CA PRO A 267 9.25 -7.82 -21.51
C PRO A 267 10.31 -8.93 -21.52
N VAL A 268 11.16 -9.01 -20.50
CA VAL A 268 12.13 -10.12 -20.36
C VAL A 268 11.40 -11.45 -20.23
N SER A 269 10.39 -11.50 -19.36
CA SER A 269 9.58 -12.70 -19.18
C SER A 269 8.77 -13.04 -20.43
N ALA A 270 8.22 -12.04 -21.13
CA ALA A 270 7.48 -12.23 -22.38
C ALA A 270 8.37 -12.86 -23.45
N THR A 271 9.60 -12.35 -23.64
CA THR A 271 10.57 -12.91 -24.59
C THR A 271 10.93 -14.35 -24.26
N ILE A 272 11.24 -14.66 -22.99
CA ILE A 272 11.58 -16.02 -22.55
C ILE A 272 10.39 -16.97 -22.75
N ILE A 273 9.20 -16.57 -22.32
CA ILE A 273 7.99 -17.39 -22.44
C ILE A 273 7.64 -17.61 -23.92
N SER A 274 7.76 -16.60 -24.77
CA SER A 274 7.53 -16.73 -26.22
C SER A 274 8.53 -17.70 -26.85
N ALA A 275 9.80 -17.62 -26.49
CA ALA A 275 10.81 -18.54 -27.00
C ALA A 275 10.54 -20.00 -26.62
N VAL A 276 10.13 -20.25 -25.36
CA VAL A 276 9.86 -21.61 -24.87
C VAL A 276 8.52 -22.14 -25.35
N TRP A 277 7.47 -21.31 -25.34
CA TRP A 277 6.10 -21.75 -25.61
C TRP A 277 5.72 -21.66 -27.09
N LEU A 278 6.10 -20.57 -27.76
CA LEU A 278 5.79 -20.32 -29.17
C LEU A 278 6.93 -20.71 -30.11
N GLY A 279 8.10 -21.10 -29.58
CA GLY A 279 9.26 -21.49 -30.37
C GLY A 279 9.92 -20.33 -31.12
N THR A 280 9.70 -19.08 -30.70
CA THR A 280 10.29 -17.90 -31.35
C THR A 280 11.80 -17.86 -31.12
N THR A 281 12.56 -17.56 -32.16
CA THR A 281 14.01 -17.40 -32.08
C THR A 281 14.37 -16.17 -31.26
N VAL A 282 15.19 -16.37 -30.22
CA VAL A 282 15.76 -15.27 -29.41
C VAL A 282 16.96 -14.69 -30.15
N SER A 283 16.94 -13.38 -30.42
CA SER A 283 18.05 -12.69 -31.06
C SER A 283 19.13 -12.27 -30.05
N VAL A 284 20.28 -11.83 -30.57
CA VAL A 284 21.32 -11.22 -29.73
C VAL A 284 20.81 -9.91 -29.08
N MET A 285 19.92 -9.19 -29.76
CA MET A 285 19.34 -7.95 -29.26
C MET A 285 18.39 -8.19 -28.09
N ASP A 286 17.64 -9.29 -28.14
CA ASP A 286 16.82 -9.74 -26.99
C ASP A 286 17.67 -9.93 -25.74
N ILE A 287 18.84 -10.58 -25.88
CA ILE A 287 19.77 -10.83 -24.78
C ILE A 287 20.31 -9.51 -24.21
N ILE A 288 20.70 -8.57 -25.08
CA ILE A 288 21.20 -7.25 -24.66
C ILE A 288 20.13 -6.48 -23.90
N GLY A 289 18.91 -6.40 -24.44
CA GLY A 289 17.84 -5.68 -23.78
C GLY A 289 17.42 -6.33 -22.46
N CYS A 290 17.42 -7.67 -22.38
CA CYS A 290 17.19 -8.39 -21.13
C CYS A 290 18.29 -8.09 -20.11
N ALA A 291 19.56 -8.08 -20.52
CA ALA A 291 20.68 -7.75 -19.65
C ALA A 291 20.58 -6.32 -19.10
N MET A 292 20.14 -5.34 -19.90
CA MET A 292 19.91 -3.98 -19.44
C MET A 292 18.81 -3.88 -18.38
N ILE A 293 17.71 -4.60 -18.56
CA ILE A 293 16.60 -4.63 -17.59
C ILE A 293 17.04 -5.32 -16.30
N VAL A 294 17.79 -6.41 -16.39
CA VAL A 294 18.35 -7.08 -15.22
C VAL A 294 19.33 -6.17 -14.46
N ALA A 295 20.23 -5.48 -15.19
CA ALA A 295 21.14 -4.51 -14.59
C ALA A 295 20.40 -3.34 -13.92
N MET A 296 19.30 -2.87 -14.52
CA MET A 296 18.42 -1.87 -13.92
C MET A 296 17.84 -2.36 -12.59
N VAL A 297 17.35 -3.61 -12.53
CA VAL A 297 16.82 -4.18 -11.28
C VAL A 297 17.91 -4.12 -10.22
N PHE A 298 19.11 -4.64 -10.49
CA PHE A 298 20.23 -4.59 -9.54
C PHE A 298 20.57 -3.16 -9.09
N LEU A 299 20.67 -2.22 -10.02
CA LEU A 299 20.96 -0.80 -9.74
C LEU A 299 19.92 -0.13 -8.84
N VAL A 300 18.65 -0.47 -9.03
CA VAL A 300 17.52 0.07 -8.25
C VAL A 300 17.40 -0.62 -6.89
N THR A 301 17.93 -1.84 -6.76
CA THR A 301 17.93 -2.61 -5.50
C THR A 301 19.09 -2.30 -4.56
N GLU A 302 20.28 -1.93 -5.05
CA GLU A 302 21.41 -1.60 -4.18
C GLU A 302 21.20 -0.27 -3.44
N ARG A 303 21.56 -0.21 -2.15
CA ARG A 303 21.49 0.99 -1.29
C ARG A 303 22.74 1.87 -1.42
N GLU A 304 22.64 3.12 -0.97
CA GLU A 304 23.78 4.02 -0.80
C GLU A 304 24.54 3.65 0.48
N ASP A 305 25.81 3.28 0.33
CA ASP A 305 26.77 3.33 1.43
C ASP A 305 27.19 4.79 1.63
N GLY A 306 26.46 5.51 2.48
CA GLY A 306 26.93 6.77 3.06
C GLY A 306 26.09 8.01 2.76
N ALA A 307 25.12 8.27 3.64
CA ALA A 307 24.70 9.63 3.98
C ALA A 307 24.25 9.65 5.45
N GLY A 308 24.93 10.45 6.27
CA GLY A 308 24.55 10.96 7.59
C GLY A 308 23.76 10.05 8.55
N ARG A 309 24.38 9.72 9.70
CA ARG A 309 23.68 9.34 10.94
C ARG A 309 22.80 10.52 11.43
N GLU A 310 21.65 10.73 10.80
CA GLU A 310 20.52 11.44 11.38
C GLU A 310 19.52 10.41 11.93
N ALA A 311 18.87 10.73 13.05
CA ALA A 311 18.03 9.81 13.81
C ALA A 311 17.05 9.04 12.92
N THR A 312 17.21 7.71 12.88
CA THR A 312 16.42 6.79 12.09
C THR A 312 14.93 6.97 12.40
N PRO A 313 14.08 7.34 11.42
CA PRO A 313 12.64 7.29 11.59
C PRO A 313 12.22 5.87 11.95
N TYR A 314 11.37 5.72 12.96
CA TYR A 314 10.90 4.42 13.42
C TYR A 314 9.91 3.85 12.39
N ASP A 315 10.42 3.08 11.43
CA ASP A 315 9.63 2.41 10.39
C ASP A 315 8.94 1.17 10.97
N GLY A 316 7.63 1.17 10.88
CA GLY A 316 6.72 0.35 11.65
C GLY A 316 6.59 -1.10 11.20
N ALA A 317 7.66 -1.80 10.82
CA ALA A 317 7.57 -3.19 10.37
C ALA A 317 7.83 -4.19 11.52
N ARG A 318 6.93 -5.16 11.74
CA ARG A 318 7.20 -6.36 12.55
C ARG A 318 7.50 -7.54 11.62
N GLY A 319 8.77 -7.83 11.34
CA GLY A 319 9.14 -9.12 10.70
C GLY A 319 8.34 -9.48 9.43
N PRO A 320 8.49 -10.69 8.88
CA PRO A 320 7.85 -11.03 7.62
C PRO A 320 6.31 -11.01 7.74
N MET A 321 5.66 -9.96 7.20
CA MET A 321 4.19 -9.88 7.04
C MET A 321 3.64 -11.15 6.37
N SER A 322 2.45 -11.59 6.79
CA SER A 322 1.69 -12.61 6.05
C SER A 322 1.27 -12.07 4.69
N LEU A 323 1.45 -12.86 3.63
CA LEU A 323 1.06 -12.50 2.27
C LEU A 323 -0.41 -11.98 2.21
N PHE A 324 -0.63 -10.88 1.48
CA PHE A 324 -1.95 -10.38 1.07
C PHE A 324 -2.84 -9.73 2.15
N GLN A 325 -2.25 -9.29 3.26
CA GLN A 325 -2.92 -8.44 4.24
C GLN A 325 -2.04 -7.22 4.57
N GLY A 326 -2.32 -6.07 3.96
CA GLY A 326 -1.62 -4.82 4.24
C GLY A 326 -2.59 -3.76 4.76
N ARG A 327 -2.44 -3.35 6.02
CA ARG A 327 -3.18 -2.23 6.62
C ARG A 327 -2.45 -0.91 6.33
N ALA A 328 -3.19 0.19 6.22
CA ALA A 328 -2.68 1.55 5.94
C ALA A 328 -1.50 2.00 6.82
N SER A 329 -1.38 1.42 8.00
CA SER A 329 -0.28 1.52 8.96
C SER A 329 1.09 1.09 8.44
N GLU A 330 1.15 0.11 7.54
CA GLU A 330 2.37 -0.64 7.19
C GLU A 330 2.80 -0.44 5.73
N LEU A 331 2.10 0.44 5.01
CA LEU A 331 2.33 0.81 3.61
C LEU A 331 3.04 2.18 3.47
N GLY A 332 3.65 2.69 4.54
CA GLY A 332 4.36 3.99 4.54
C GLY A 332 3.45 5.24 4.54
N TYR A 333 2.14 5.11 4.73
CA TYR A 333 1.22 6.25 4.79
C TYR A 333 1.29 7.04 6.11
N TYR A 334 1.68 6.35 7.18
CA TYR A 334 1.86 6.93 8.51
C TYR A 334 3.28 6.62 8.98
N ALA A 335 3.95 7.64 9.53
CA ALA A 335 5.22 7.46 10.21
C ALA A 335 5.06 7.88 11.67
N ALA A 336 5.75 7.16 12.56
CA ALA A 336 5.85 7.50 13.96
C ALA A 336 7.26 8.02 14.21
N ARG A 337 7.35 9.13 14.94
CA ARG A 337 8.63 9.62 15.48
C ARG A 337 8.42 10.06 16.92
N GLN A 338 9.50 10.11 17.68
CA GLN A 338 9.48 10.74 18.99
C GLN A 338 9.06 12.21 18.84
N ALA A 339 8.23 12.65 19.78
CA ALA A 339 7.82 14.04 19.86
C ALA A 339 9.00 14.92 20.27
N THR A 340 9.07 16.12 19.71
CA THR A 340 10.01 17.17 20.12
C THR A 340 9.28 18.26 20.89
N ARG A 341 10.03 19.20 21.48
CA ARG A 341 9.44 20.36 22.16
C ARG A 341 8.54 21.20 21.23
N ASP A 342 8.86 21.23 19.94
CA ASP A 342 8.11 21.98 18.93
C ASP A 342 6.73 21.38 18.66
N ASP A 343 6.54 20.08 18.92
CA ASP A 343 5.25 19.39 18.74
C ASP A 343 4.25 19.69 19.87
N VAL A 344 4.71 20.22 21.02
CA VAL A 344 3.91 20.39 22.24
C VAL A 344 2.60 21.19 22.04
N PRO A 345 2.55 22.28 21.25
CA PRO A 345 1.29 22.96 20.94
C PRO A 345 0.28 22.02 20.29
N ARG A 346 0.71 21.25 19.29
CA ARG A 346 -0.16 20.32 18.55
C ARG A 346 -0.58 19.12 19.40
N LEU A 347 0.30 18.62 20.28
CA LEU A 347 -0.06 17.57 21.25
C LEU A 347 -1.17 18.03 22.20
N LYS A 348 -1.15 19.29 22.66
CA LYS A 348 -2.21 19.84 23.52
C LYS A 348 -3.57 19.90 22.83
N GLU A 349 -3.59 20.19 21.53
CA GLU A 349 -4.80 20.15 20.71
C GLU A 349 -5.34 18.72 20.58
N LEU A 350 -4.48 17.75 20.25
CA LEU A 350 -4.88 16.34 20.17
C LEU A 350 -5.45 15.82 21.51
N LEU A 351 -4.84 16.22 22.63
CA LEU A 351 -5.37 15.92 23.96
C LEU A 351 -6.72 16.59 24.21
N ALA A 352 -6.97 17.79 23.68
CA ALA A 352 -8.27 18.47 23.77
C ALA A 352 -9.34 17.72 22.96
N ASP A 353 -9.02 17.32 21.74
CA ASP A 353 -9.90 16.51 20.88
C ASP A 353 -10.26 15.16 21.52
N GLY A 354 -9.30 14.55 22.21
CA GLY A 354 -9.51 13.34 23.01
C GLY A 354 -10.47 13.56 24.16
N ARG A 355 -10.27 14.63 24.95
CA ARG A 355 -11.16 15.01 26.06
C ARG A 355 -12.59 15.24 25.59
N HIS A 356 -12.79 15.97 24.50
CA HIS A 356 -14.12 16.17 23.92
C HIS A 356 -14.75 14.85 23.48
N ALA A 357 -13.98 13.95 22.88
CA ALA A 357 -14.47 12.62 22.50
C ALA A 357 -14.88 11.77 23.72
N MET A 358 -14.07 11.80 24.78
CA MET A 358 -14.36 11.07 26.03
C MET A 358 -15.59 11.63 26.76
N ALA A 359 -15.74 12.96 26.80
CA ALA A 359 -16.92 13.61 27.37
C ALA A 359 -18.21 13.25 26.59
N ALA A 360 -18.15 13.17 25.26
CA ALA A 360 -19.27 12.74 24.42
C ALA A 360 -19.69 11.27 24.67
N LEU A 361 -18.78 10.44 25.17
CA LEU A 361 -19.04 9.05 25.58
C LEU A 361 -19.52 8.94 27.03
N GLY A 362 -19.75 10.06 27.73
CA GLY A 362 -20.22 10.07 29.11
C GLY A 362 -19.14 9.80 30.16
N VAL A 363 -17.85 9.81 29.79
CA VAL A 363 -16.74 9.63 30.75
C VAL A 363 -16.50 10.96 31.49
N LYS A 364 -16.89 11.02 32.77
CA LYS A 364 -16.79 12.23 33.62
C LYS A 364 -15.35 12.73 33.74
N GLU A 365 -14.38 11.83 33.78
CA GLU A 365 -12.95 12.12 33.83
C GLU A 365 -12.40 12.70 32.51
N GLY A 366 -13.12 12.53 31.40
CA GLY A 366 -12.76 13.12 30.10
C GLY A 366 -12.74 14.65 30.11
N ALA A 367 -13.44 15.29 31.06
CA ALA A 367 -13.41 16.74 31.25
C ALA A 367 -12.18 17.23 32.05
N LYS A 368 -11.44 16.34 32.74
CA LYS A 368 -10.26 16.72 33.52
C LYS A 368 -9.10 17.09 32.59
N ARG A 369 -8.38 18.18 32.88
CA ARG A 369 -7.15 18.58 32.15
C ARG A 369 -5.99 17.65 32.55
N TYR A 370 -5.97 16.45 31.98
CA TYR A 370 -4.92 15.46 32.14
C TYR A 370 -4.38 15.02 30.76
N PRO A 371 -3.05 14.86 30.59
CA PRO A 371 -1.98 15.27 31.51
C PRO A 371 -1.85 16.80 31.63
N SER A 372 -1.18 17.29 32.67
CA SER A 372 -0.84 18.71 32.78
C SER A 372 0.25 19.09 31.77
N SER A 373 0.32 20.37 31.36
CA SER A 373 1.36 20.85 30.43
C SER A 373 2.78 20.53 30.90
N ARG A 374 3.03 20.57 32.21
CA ARG A 374 4.33 20.21 32.81
C ARG A 374 4.63 18.72 32.69
N ARG A 375 3.63 17.85 32.87
CA ARG A 375 3.78 16.40 32.73
C ARG A 375 4.00 16.01 31.27
N LEU A 376 3.26 16.63 30.35
CA LEU A 376 3.44 16.43 28.91
C LEU A 376 4.87 16.81 28.48
N LEU A 377 5.36 17.98 28.87
CA LEU A 377 6.71 18.43 28.50
C LEU A 377 7.80 17.51 29.03
N ARG A 378 7.69 17.05 30.29
CA ARG A 378 8.64 16.08 30.86
C ARG A 378 8.62 14.74 30.13
N ALA A 379 7.46 14.25 29.72
CA ALA A 379 7.34 12.99 28.98
C ALA A 379 7.93 13.09 27.57
N VAL A 380 7.76 14.25 26.91
CA VAL A 380 8.43 14.57 25.64
C VAL A 380 9.95 14.61 25.82
N GLU A 381 10.45 15.27 26.86
CA GLU A 381 11.89 15.33 27.17
C GLU A 381 12.49 13.96 27.55
N ALA A 382 11.70 13.09 28.17
CA ALA A 382 12.08 11.72 28.48
C ALA A 382 12.04 10.77 27.27
N GLY A 383 11.51 11.22 26.11
CA GLY A 383 11.41 10.42 24.90
C GLY A 383 10.31 9.36 24.88
N GLY A 384 9.37 9.39 25.83
CA GLY A 384 8.25 8.43 25.91
C GLY A 384 7.09 8.75 24.97
N VAL A 385 6.97 10.00 24.52
CA VAL A 385 5.87 10.48 23.69
C VAL A 385 6.22 10.39 22.20
N TYR A 386 5.28 9.86 21.42
CA TYR A 386 5.40 9.69 19.98
C TYR A 386 4.27 10.43 19.26
N VAL A 387 4.61 10.99 18.11
CA VAL A 387 3.66 11.59 17.16
C VAL A 387 3.53 10.70 15.94
N VAL A 388 2.29 10.60 15.44
CA VAL A 388 2.02 9.99 14.13
C VAL A 388 1.84 11.12 13.13
N VAL A 389 2.68 11.11 12.10
CA VAL A 389 2.61 12.03 10.99
C VAL A 389 2.02 11.33 9.76
N SER A 390 1.08 12.00 9.10
CA SER A 390 0.67 11.62 7.75
C SER A 390 1.58 12.32 6.76
N ASN A 391 2.17 11.61 5.82
CA ASN A 391 2.92 12.24 4.75
C ASN A 391 1.94 12.91 3.74
N PRO A 392 1.88 14.25 3.66
CA PRO A 392 0.93 14.92 2.75
C PRO A 392 1.26 14.65 1.28
N GLY A 393 2.54 14.43 0.95
CA GLY A 393 3.03 14.24 -0.42
C GLY A 393 2.55 12.94 -1.08
N TRP A 394 2.16 11.95 -0.28
CA TRP A 394 1.71 10.63 -0.77
C TRP A 394 0.18 10.50 -0.89
N LEU A 395 -0.57 11.30 -0.14
CA LEU A 395 -2.02 11.17 -0.02
C LEU A 395 -2.81 11.95 -1.07
N GLY A 396 -2.14 12.65 -2.00
CA GLY A 396 -2.82 13.42 -3.05
C GLY A 396 -3.91 14.35 -2.51
N VAL A 397 -3.75 14.86 -1.29
CA VAL A 397 -4.70 15.81 -0.69
C VAL A 397 -4.52 17.11 -1.46
N ASP A 398 -5.48 17.43 -2.31
CA ASP A 398 -5.57 18.76 -2.90
C ASP A 398 -5.75 19.76 -1.75
N GLY A 399 -4.94 20.81 -1.77
CA GLY A 399 -4.77 21.77 -0.67
C GLY A 399 -5.98 22.66 -0.38
N ASP A 400 -7.16 22.36 -0.93
CA ASP A 400 -8.32 23.25 -0.91
C ASP A 400 -9.33 22.96 0.22
N GLU A 401 -9.28 21.79 0.89
CA GLU A 401 -10.29 21.44 1.92
C GLU A 401 -9.75 21.32 3.36
N ALA A 402 -8.47 21.64 3.60
CA ALA A 402 -7.95 21.82 4.95
C ALA A 402 -7.20 23.16 5.01
N PRO A 403 -7.38 23.98 6.05
CA PRO A 403 -6.68 25.26 6.14
C PRO A 403 -5.18 25.01 5.98
N ALA A 404 -4.61 25.58 4.93
CA ALA A 404 -3.19 25.49 4.64
C ALA A 404 -2.42 26.22 5.74
N GLU A 405 -1.71 25.47 6.58
CA GLU A 405 -0.68 26.09 7.42
C GLU A 405 0.62 26.24 6.61
N PRO A 406 1.39 27.32 6.82
CA PRO A 406 2.35 27.83 5.82
C PRO A 406 3.74 27.18 5.88
N SER A 407 3.89 25.98 6.44
CA SER A 407 5.14 25.22 6.43
C SER A 407 4.87 23.84 5.85
N GLY A 408 5.68 23.38 4.89
CA GLY A 408 5.58 22.05 4.28
C GLY A 408 5.93 20.90 5.23
N GLU A 409 5.57 20.99 6.50
CA GLU A 409 5.84 20.01 7.55
C GLU A 409 4.76 18.91 7.56
N SER A 410 5.21 17.68 7.83
CA SER A 410 4.32 16.52 7.88
C SER A 410 3.24 16.70 8.97
N ARG A 411 1.96 16.63 8.58
CA ARG A 411 0.84 16.89 9.51
C ARG A 411 0.79 15.85 10.62
N ILE A 412 0.91 16.29 11.87
CA ILE A 412 0.73 15.45 13.06
C ILE A 412 -0.77 15.18 13.24
N ILE A 413 -1.15 13.91 13.05
CA ILE A 413 -2.54 13.44 13.04
C ILE A 413 -2.90 12.59 14.27
N ALA A 414 -1.92 12.11 15.02
CA ALA A 414 -2.16 11.42 16.27
C ALA A 414 -0.94 11.49 17.21
N MET A 415 -1.16 11.13 18.47
CA MET A 415 -0.12 10.97 19.47
C MET A 415 -0.39 9.74 20.34
N PHE A 416 0.66 9.22 20.93
CA PHE A 416 0.61 8.18 21.96
C PHE A 416 1.88 8.24 22.81
N ASP A 417 1.84 7.63 23.99
CA ASP A 417 2.96 7.58 24.93
C ASP A 417 3.22 6.12 25.30
N VAL A 418 4.48 5.72 25.32
CA VAL A 418 4.90 4.37 25.70
C VAL A 418 5.93 4.47 26.82
N ASP A 419 5.52 4.08 28.01
CA ASP A 419 6.40 3.95 29.16
C ASP A 419 6.92 2.52 29.24
N VAL A 420 8.18 2.33 28.86
CA VAL A 420 8.84 1.01 28.86
C VAL A 420 9.26 0.54 30.26
N THR A 421 9.11 1.40 31.26
CA THR A 421 9.33 1.05 32.67
C THR A 421 8.05 0.64 33.40
N GLY A 422 6.92 0.62 32.68
CA GLY A 422 5.60 0.31 33.23
C GLY A 422 4.95 1.50 33.93
N ASP A 423 3.69 1.33 34.34
CA ASP A 423 2.96 2.33 35.13
C ASP A 423 2.86 1.86 36.60
N PRO A 424 3.49 2.56 37.57
CA PRO A 424 3.40 2.25 39.00
C PRO A 424 1.96 2.26 39.55
N ALA A 425 1.00 2.84 38.83
CA ALA A 425 -0.40 2.74 39.18
C ALA A 425 -0.94 1.31 39.06
N TYR A 426 -0.42 0.49 38.15
CA TYR A 426 -0.91 -0.87 37.92
C TYR A 426 -0.51 -1.83 39.04
N GLU A 427 0.62 -1.60 39.72
CA GLU A 427 1.02 -2.36 40.93
C GLU A 427 0.01 -2.24 42.08
N ARG A 428 -0.79 -1.17 42.09
CA ARG A 428 -1.82 -0.91 43.13
C ARG A 428 -3.22 -1.42 42.74
N GLY A 429 -3.34 -2.07 41.57
CA GLY A 429 -4.62 -2.58 41.09
C GLY A 429 -5.11 -3.80 41.89
N ARG A 430 -6.42 -3.86 42.15
CA ARG A 430 -7.07 -5.01 42.79
C ARG A 430 -7.79 -5.87 41.75
N GLY A 431 -7.60 -7.18 41.76
CA GLY A 431 -8.27 -8.11 40.84
C GLY A 431 -7.62 -8.26 39.46
N LEU A 432 -6.35 -7.86 39.32
CA LEU A 432 -5.57 -8.08 38.10
C LEU A 432 -5.05 -9.52 38.08
N THR A 433 -5.34 -10.24 37.00
CA THR A 433 -4.70 -11.53 36.71
C THR A 433 -3.90 -11.33 35.42
N TRP A 434 -2.62 -10.98 35.58
CA TRP A 434 -1.72 -10.88 34.43
C TRP A 434 -1.63 -12.23 33.74
N ILE A 435 -1.65 -12.23 32.41
CA ILE A 435 -1.51 -13.44 31.62
C ILE A 435 -0.07 -13.97 31.70
N THR A 436 0.88 -13.06 31.94
CA THR A 436 2.28 -13.39 32.19
C THR A 436 2.54 -13.48 33.71
N GLU A 437 2.84 -14.67 34.22
CA GLU A 437 3.41 -14.85 35.57
C GLU A 437 4.89 -14.44 35.54
N GLY A 438 5.27 -13.36 36.22
CA GLY A 438 6.67 -13.06 36.55
C GLY A 438 7.24 -11.73 36.05
N ASP A 439 7.81 -10.99 37.01
CA ASP A 439 8.86 -9.96 36.90
C ASP A 439 8.54 -8.49 36.56
N GLY A 440 7.29 -8.10 36.32
CA GLY A 440 6.94 -6.67 36.20
C GLY A 440 7.58 -5.95 35.00
N ASN A 441 8.14 -6.71 34.05
CA ASN A 441 8.78 -6.20 32.84
C ASN A 441 7.74 -6.02 31.70
N TYR A 442 6.92 -4.97 31.82
CA TYR A 442 5.89 -4.63 30.85
C TYR A 442 6.00 -3.17 30.40
N GLY A 443 5.59 -2.90 29.16
CA GLY A 443 5.38 -1.53 28.69
C GLY A 443 3.97 -1.05 29.00
N ALA A 444 3.79 0.23 29.32
CA ALA A 444 2.49 0.85 29.50
C ALA A 444 2.20 1.84 28.36
N LEU A 445 1.05 1.69 27.69
CA LEU A 445 0.60 2.57 26.61
C LEU A 445 -0.40 3.60 27.16
N HIS A 446 -0.06 4.87 27.02
CA HIS A 446 -0.85 5.99 27.48
C HIS A 446 -1.15 7.00 26.36
N TRP A 447 -2.07 7.92 26.68
CA TRP A 447 -2.38 9.12 25.89
C TRP A 447 -2.62 8.91 24.38
N VAL A 448 -3.22 7.78 24.02
CA VAL A 448 -3.61 7.50 22.64
C VAL A 448 -4.69 8.48 22.19
N ASN A 449 -4.34 9.40 21.29
CA ASN A 449 -5.25 10.42 20.77
C ASN A 449 -5.10 10.56 19.25
N VAL A 450 -6.23 10.48 18.55
CA VAL A 450 -6.29 10.60 17.08
C VAL A 450 -7.16 11.79 16.70
N ALA A 451 -6.62 12.66 15.84
CA ALA A 451 -7.32 13.82 15.31
C ALA A 451 -8.66 13.42 14.66
N PRO A 452 -9.75 14.18 14.83
CA PRO A 452 -11.07 13.84 14.29
C PRO A 452 -11.05 13.49 12.79
N SER A 453 -10.27 14.22 11.99
CA SER A 453 -10.10 14.01 10.55
C SER A 453 -9.39 12.69 10.18
N ALA A 454 -8.68 12.07 11.11
CA ALA A 454 -7.90 10.85 10.91
C ALA A 454 -8.51 9.63 11.62
N ARG A 455 -9.67 9.79 12.28
CA ARG A 455 -10.38 8.67 12.92
C ARG A 455 -10.98 7.75 11.86
N ARG A 456 -11.05 6.45 12.18
CA ARG A 456 -11.54 5.39 11.27
C ARG A 456 -10.71 5.20 9.99
N CYS A 457 -9.49 5.73 9.94
CA CYS A 457 -8.54 5.56 8.84
C CYS A 457 -7.40 4.56 9.16
N GLY A 458 -7.57 3.70 10.18
CA GLY A 458 -6.54 2.71 10.57
C GLY A 458 -5.41 3.25 11.47
N VAL A 459 -5.38 4.56 11.77
CA VAL A 459 -4.37 5.18 12.64
C VAL A 459 -4.33 4.58 14.05
N GLY A 460 -5.46 4.20 14.61
CA GLY A 460 -5.50 3.53 15.93
C GLY A 460 -4.78 2.18 15.93
N ALA A 461 -4.99 1.37 14.87
CA ALA A 461 -4.28 0.10 14.71
C ALA A 461 -2.77 0.31 14.48
N TYR A 462 -2.41 1.35 13.72
CA TYR A 462 -1.00 1.76 13.56
C TYR A 462 -0.33 2.04 14.90
N ILE A 463 -0.99 2.82 15.76
CA ILE A 463 -0.48 3.18 17.10
C ILE A 463 -0.26 1.92 17.94
N LEU A 464 -1.26 1.02 17.99
CA LEU A 464 -1.15 -0.21 18.79
C LEU A 464 0.00 -1.09 18.33
N GLY A 465 0.15 -1.30 17.02
CA GLY A 465 1.29 -2.07 16.47
C GLY A 465 2.65 -1.39 16.73
N THR A 466 2.70 -0.06 16.64
CA THR A 466 3.93 0.72 16.88
C THR A 466 4.35 0.69 18.34
N ALA A 467 3.41 0.92 19.25
CA ALA A 467 3.66 0.83 20.69
C ALA A 467 4.13 -0.57 21.10
N GLN A 468 3.53 -1.61 20.51
CA GLN A 468 3.92 -2.99 20.78
C GLN A 468 5.35 -3.30 20.33
N ARG A 469 5.82 -2.67 19.25
CA ARG A 469 7.23 -2.77 18.83
C ARG A 469 8.14 -2.01 19.79
N ILE A 470 7.78 -0.77 20.16
CA ILE A 470 8.63 0.08 21.02
C ILE A 470 8.91 -0.63 22.34
N ALA A 471 7.87 -1.18 22.96
CA ALA A 471 8.01 -1.93 24.21
C ALA A 471 8.82 -3.22 24.04
N ARG A 472 8.59 -3.99 22.96
CA ARG A 472 9.37 -5.20 22.67
C ARG A 472 10.85 -4.89 22.42
N ASP A 473 11.16 -3.86 21.66
CA ASP A 473 12.54 -3.45 21.34
C ASP A 473 13.26 -2.91 22.58
N ALA A 474 12.51 -2.40 23.57
CA ALA A 474 13.00 -2.06 24.90
C ALA A 474 13.14 -3.26 25.85
N GLY A 475 12.78 -4.47 25.41
CA GLY A 475 12.94 -5.71 26.18
C GLY A 475 11.76 -6.05 27.10
N CYS A 476 10.61 -5.38 26.97
CA CYS A 476 9.40 -5.77 27.70
C CYS A 476 8.92 -7.18 27.25
N HIS A 477 8.09 -7.84 28.06
CA HIS A 477 7.45 -9.13 27.70
C HIS A 477 6.03 -8.97 27.13
N ASN A 478 5.37 -7.89 27.48
CA ASN A 478 3.98 -7.58 27.16
C ASN A 478 3.75 -6.06 27.16
N LEU A 479 2.70 -5.62 26.46
CA LEU A 479 2.25 -4.23 26.48
C LEU A 479 0.87 -4.15 27.14
N CYS A 480 0.72 -3.19 28.06
CA CYS A 480 -0.48 -3.00 28.86
C CYS A 480 -1.10 -1.63 28.58
N CYS A 481 -2.42 -1.54 28.60
CA CYS A 481 -3.10 -0.24 28.60
C CYS A 481 -4.42 -0.31 29.40
N ASP A 482 -4.79 0.82 30.00
CA ASP A 482 -6.07 0.95 30.71
C ASP A 482 -7.07 1.79 29.91
N VAL A 483 -8.32 1.34 29.90
CA VAL A 483 -9.41 1.96 29.13
C VAL A 483 -10.66 2.10 29.99
N TYR A 484 -11.30 3.26 29.95
CA TYR A 484 -12.58 3.47 30.60
C TYR A 484 -13.65 2.54 30.03
N GLU A 485 -14.51 1.98 30.88
CA GLU A 485 -15.57 1.06 30.46
C GLU A 485 -16.50 1.65 29.39
N ALA A 486 -16.81 2.95 29.48
CA ALA A 486 -17.65 3.64 28.50
C ALA A 486 -16.95 3.94 27.16
N ASN A 487 -15.63 3.74 27.05
CA ASN A 487 -14.89 3.95 25.80
C ASN A 487 -15.00 2.74 24.86
N ALA A 488 -16.23 2.45 24.41
CA ALA A 488 -16.50 1.36 23.48
C ALA A 488 -15.60 1.37 22.22
N PRO A 489 -15.32 2.52 21.55
CA PRO A 489 -14.46 2.55 20.37
C PRO A 489 -13.05 2.01 20.61
N MET A 490 -12.43 2.33 21.75
CA MET A 490 -11.08 1.84 22.08
C MET A 490 -11.11 0.36 22.47
N ARG A 491 -12.14 -0.09 23.20
CA ARG A 491 -12.30 -1.51 23.55
C ARG A 491 -12.46 -2.39 22.32
N ASP A 492 -13.33 -1.97 21.39
CA ASP A 492 -13.56 -2.70 20.13
C ASP A 492 -12.28 -2.77 19.29
N LEU A 493 -11.49 -1.69 19.27
CA LEU A 493 -10.19 -1.66 18.60
C LEU A 493 -9.23 -2.65 19.25
N LEU A 494 -9.07 -2.63 20.58
CA LEU A 494 -8.16 -3.53 21.30
C LEU A 494 -8.51 -5.01 21.09
N VAL A 495 -9.80 -5.36 21.19
CA VAL A 495 -10.28 -6.73 20.93
C VAL A 495 -10.01 -7.15 19.48
N ARG A 496 -10.29 -6.26 18.51
CA ARG A 496 -9.99 -6.52 17.10
C ARG A 496 -8.49 -6.72 16.84
N GLU A 497 -7.64 -6.02 17.58
CA GLU A 497 -6.18 -6.16 17.53
C GLU A 497 -5.66 -7.32 18.40
N GLY A 498 -6.56 -8.16 18.92
CA GLY A 498 -6.24 -9.36 19.68
C GLY A 498 -5.60 -9.07 21.04
N TRP A 499 -5.94 -7.95 21.67
CA TRP A 499 -5.63 -7.71 23.08
C TRP A 499 -6.62 -8.45 23.96
N THR A 500 -6.15 -8.89 25.12
CA THR A 500 -6.90 -9.67 26.10
C THR A 500 -7.17 -8.84 27.34
N VAL A 501 -8.35 -8.98 27.94
CA VAL A 501 -8.70 -8.29 29.19
C VAL A 501 -8.02 -8.99 30.36
N ALA A 502 -7.16 -8.28 31.09
CA ALA A 502 -6.42 -8.79 32.24
C ALA A 502 -7.14 -8.54 33.59
N GLY A 503 -8.08 -7.59 33.62
CA GLY A 503 -8.90 -7.31 34.80
C GLY A 503 -9.38 -5.86 34.85
N THR A 504 -9.84 -5.43 36.03
CA THR A 504 -10.30 -4.06 36.28
C THR A 504 -9.39 -3.41 37.32
N ILE A 505 -8.97 -2.17 37.09
CA ILE A 505 -8.25 -1.35 38.06
C ILE A 505 -9.15 -0.26 38.62
N ALA A 506 -9.06 -0.04 39.93
CA ALA A 506 -9.67 1.08 40.62
C ALA A 506 -8.62 2.15 40.91
N LEU A 507 -8.69 3.27 40.19
CA LEU A 507 -7.79 4.40 40.36
C LEU A 507 -8.47 5.47 41.22
N ARG A 508 -7.88 5.77 42.38
CA ARG A 508 -8.33 6.86 43.26
C ARG A 508 -7.60 8.16 42.92
N ASP A 509 -8.36 9.23 42.73
CA ASP A 509 -7.78 10.57 42.63
C ASP A 509 -7.50 11.17 44.02
N TRP A 510 -6.84 12.33 44.05
CA TRP A 510 -6.45 13.00 45.29
C TRP A 510 -7.64 13.48 46.14
N HIS A 511 -8.85 13.54 45.56
CA HIS A 511 -10.09 13.85 46.27
C HIS A 511 -10.84 12.59 46.74
N GLY A 512 -10.26 11.40 46.54
CA GLY A 512 -10.87 10.14 46.94
C GLY A 512 -11.93 9.60 45.97
N HIS A 513 -12.09 10.18 44.78
CA HIS A 513 -12.99 9.60 43.76
C HIS A 513 -12.34 8.39 43.12
N GLU A 514 -13.06 7.28 43.10
CA GLU A 514 -12.62 6.01 42.53
C GLU A 514 -13.15 5.87 41.10
N SER A 515 -12.24 5.69 40.14
CA SER A 515 -12.57 5.46 38.73
C SER A 515 -12.18 4.04 38.34
N HIS A 516 -13.12 3.31 37.73
CA HIS A 516 -12.91 1.94 37.28
C HIS A 516 -12.49 1.94 35.82
N ARG A 517 -11.42 1.21 35.51
CA ARG A 517 -10.90 1.04 34.15
C ARG A 517 -10.59 -0.41 33.88
N LEU A 518 -10.82 -0.86 32.66
CA LEU A 518 -10.43 -2.19 32.21
C LEU A 518 -8.97 -2.15 31.79
N ILE A 519 -8.18 -3.10 32.27
CA ILE A 519 -6.80 -3.30 31.82
C ILE A 519 -6.80 -4.33 30.70
N TYR A 520 -6.14 -3.97 29.61
CA TYR A 520 -5.86 -4.83 28.47
C TYR A 520 -4.38 -5.13 28.42
N GLU A 521 -4.05 -6.36 28.05
CA GLU A 521 -2.70 -6.88 27.88
C GLU A 521 -2.56 -7.47 26.47
N LYS A 522 -1.38 -7.24 25.86
CA LYS A 522 -1.00 -7.84 24.58
C LYS A 522 0.33 -8.55 24.72
N LEU A 523 0.30 -9.87 24.55
CA LEU A 523 1.48 -10.70 24.46
C LEU A 523 2.18 -10.55 23.10
N TYR A 524 3.48 -10.82 23.07
CA TYR A 524 4.32 -10.68 21.88
C TYR A 524 4.43 -11.94 21.01
N TRP A 525 3.83 -13.06 21.45
CA TRP A 525 3.86 -14.38 20.81
C TRP A 525 2.77 -14.54 19.75
#